data_AF-A0A2V9BS69-F1
#
_entry.id   AF-A0A2V9BS69-F1
#
_cell.length_a   1.000
_cell.length_b   1.000
_cell.length_c   1.000
_cell.angle_alpha   90.00
_cell.angle_beta   90.00
_cell.angle_gamma   90.00
#
_symmetry.space_group_name_H-M   'P 1'
#
loop_
_entity.id
_entity.type
_entity.pdbx_description
1 polymer ?
#
loop_
_entity_poly.entity_id
_entity_poly.type
_entity_poly.pdbx_seq_one_letter_code
_entity_poly.pdbx_strand_id
1 'polypeptide(L)' 'DDQLFYLRQRGLKTEDAVSMIVNGFCKRVFRELPMEFAVEAQKLLGVSLEGSVG' A
#
# COMPACT_ATOMS: atom_id res chain seq x y z
N ASP A 1 -5.43 -13.45 -1.57
CA ASP A 1 -5.90 -13.50 -2.98
C ASP A 1 -7.32 -12.99 -3.18
N ASP A 2 -8.28 -13.34 -2.31
CA ASP A 2 -9.70 -12.94 -2.47
C ASP A 2 -9.96 -11.44 -2.58
N GLN A 3 -9.21 -10.60 -1.84
CA GLN A 3 -9.36 -9.14 -1.92
C GLN A 3 -8.94 -8.60 -3.30
N LEU A 4 -7.87 -9.14 -3.88
CA LEU A 4 -7.41 -8.72 -5.20
C LEU A 4 -8.40 -9.18 -6.28
N PHE A 5 -8.90 -10.40 -6.17
CA PHE A 5 -9.92 -10.93 -7.09
C PHE A 5 -11.23 -10.12 -7.03
N TYR A 6 -11.70 -9.78 -5.82
CA TYR A 6 -12.89 -8.96 -5.62
C TYR A 6 -12.76 -7.54 -6.19
N LEU A 7 -11.60 -6.91 -6.02
CA LEU A 7 -11.33 -5.58 -6.59
C LEU A 7 -11.24 -5.63 -8.11
N ARG A 8 -10.60 -6.67 -8.67
CA ARG A 8 -10.54 -6.89 -10.12
C ARG A 8 -11.90 -7.17 -10.73
N GLN A 9 -12.77 -7.92 -10.05
CA GLN A 9 -14.17 -8.13 -10.49
C GLN A 9 -14.99 -6.83 -10.52
N ARG A 10 -14.60 -5.82 -9.74
CA ARG A 10 -15.18 -4.47 -9.79
C ARG A 10 -14.60 -3.57 -10.88
N GLY A 11 -13.73 -4.11 -11.73
CA GLY A 11 -13.11 -3.37 -12.83
C GLY A 11 -11.88 -2.56 -12.41
N LEU A 12 -11.35 -2.76 -11.20
CA LEU A 12 -10.08 -2.14 -10.79
C LEU A 12 -8.92 -2.86 -11.47
N LYS A 13 -7.98 -2.09 -12.01
CA LYS A 13 -6.72 -2.63 -12.51
C LYS A 13 -5.95 -3.28 -11.35
N THR A 14 -5.13 -4.26 -11.69
CA THR A 14 -4.35 -5.00 -10.69
C THR A 14 -3.45 -4.04 -9.90
N GLU A 15 -2.78 -3.09 -10.57
CA GLU A 15 -1.94 -2.08 -9.92
C GLU A 15 -2.74 -1.22 -8.92
N ASP A 16 -3.92 -0.73 -9.32
CA ASP A 16 -4.79 0.09 -8.47
C ASP A 16 -5.31 -0.69 -7.26
N ALA A 17 -5.71 -1.94 -7.48
CA ALA A 17 -6.19 -2.81 -6.41
C ALA A 17 -5.09 -3.12 -5.39
N VAL A 18 -3.87 -3.39 -5.85
CA VAL A 18 -2.69 -3.59 -4.99
C VAL A 18 -2.37 -2.31 -4.22
N SER A 19 -2.31 -1.17 -4.90
CA SER A 19 -2.05 0.13 -4.29
C SER A 19 -3.07 0.44 -3.18
N MET A 20 -4.35 0.16 -3.41
CA MET A 20 -5.41 0.40 -2.43
C MET A 20 -5.28 -0.49 -1.18
N ILE A 21 -4.93 -1.78 -1.37
CA ILE A 21 -4.69 -2.72 -0.26
C ILE A 21 -3.46 -2.30 0.55
N VAL A 22 -2.35 -2.00 -0.12
CA VAL A 22 -1.09 -1.58 0.51
C VAL A 22 -1.27 -0.28 1.26
N ASN A 23 -1.90 0.73 0.66
CA ASN A 23 -2.18 2.01 1.32
C ASN A 23 -3.04 1.84 2.59
N GLY A 24 -4.04 0.95 2.56
CA GLY A 24 -4.86 0.62 3.73
C GLY A 24 -4.07 -0.05 4.85
N PHE A 25 -3.09 -0.89 4.51
CA PHE A 25 -2.17 -1.49 5.46
C PHE A 25 -1.20 -0.44 6.06
N CYS A 26 -0.54 0.34 5.22
CA CYS A 26 0.40 1.39 5.63
C CYS A 26 -0.26 2.40 6.57
N LYS A 27 -1.52 2.79 6.31
CA LYS A 27 -2.26 3.72 7.18
C LYS A 27 -2.48 3.18 8.59
N ARG A 28 -2.67 1.86 8.75
CA ARG A 28 -2.79 1.24 10.07
C ARG A 28 -1.44 1.19 10.78
N VAL A 29 -0.39 0.80 10.04
CA VAL A 29 0.98 0.77 10.56
C VAL A 29 1.44 2.16 11.01
N PHE A 30 1.23 3.20 10.20
CA PHE A 30 1.58 4.58 10.55
C PHE A 30 0.80 5.14 11.75
N ARG A 31 -0.35 4.55 12.07
CA ARG A 31 -1.16 4.97 13.23
C ARG A 31 -0.66 4.37 14.54
N GLU A 32 0.04 3.25 14.48
CA GLU A 32 0.76 2.65 15.62
C GLU A 32 2.21 3.14 15.72
N LEU A 33 2.73 3.68 14.62
CA LEU A 33 4.08 4.23 14.56
C LEU A 33 4.13 5.61 15.25
N PRO A 34 5.13 5.88 16.10
CA PRO A 34 5.32 7.20 16.66
C PRO A 34 5.51 8.24 15.55
N MET A 35 4.93 9.43 15.72
CA MET A 35 4.96 10.51 14.72
C MET A 35 6.37 10.88 14.24
N GLU A 36 7.37 10.67 15.10
CA GLU A 36 8.79 10.89 14.83
C GLU A 36 9.34 10.00 13.70
N PHE A 37 8.75 8.82 13.49
CA PHE A 37 9.20 7.83 12.49
C PHE A 37 8.25 7.72 11.28
N ALA A 38 7.06 8.33 11.34
CA ALA A 38 6.07 8.25 10.27
C ALA A 38 6.55 8.88 8.94
N VAL A 39 7.33 9.97 9.03
CA VAL A 39 7.88 10.69 7.87
C VAL A 39 8.97 9.86 7.16
N GLU A 40 9.80 9.15 7.92
CA GLU A 40 10.87 8.29 7.39
C GLU A 40 10.28 7.05 6.71
N ALA A 41 9.29 6.42 7.36
CA ALA A 41 8.64 5.22 6.87
C ALA A 41 7.85 5.48 5.58
N GLN A 42 7.22 6.66 5.42
CA GLN A 42 6.54 7.03 4.19
C GLN A 42 7.51 7.19 3.00
N LYS A 43 8.71 7.73 3.23
CA LYS A 43 9.75 7.85 2.20
C LYS A 43 10.27 6.48 1.76
N LEU A 44 10.59 5.61 2.72
CA LEU A 44 11.05 4.24 2.45
C LEU A 44 10.02 3.43 1.64
N LEU A 45 8.73 3.55 1.99
CA LEU A 45 7.65 2.88 1.27
C LEU A 45 7.53 3.31 -0.19
N GLY A 46 7.67 4.60 -0.48
CA GLY A 46 7.66 5.13 -1.84
C GLY A 46 8.78 4.51 -2.70
N VAL A 47 9.99 4.45 -2.15
CA VAL A 47 11.16 3.85 -2.84
C VAL A 47 11.00 2.35 -3.06
N SER A 48 10.48 1.60 -2.08
CA SER A 48 10.24 0.15 -2.23
C SER A 48 9.13 -0.18 -3.24
N LEU A 49 8.08 0.65 -3.31
CA LEU A 49 6.99 0.48 -4.28
C LEU A 49 7.45 0.78 -5.71
N GLU A 50 8.33 1.76 -5.91
CA GLU A 50 8.91 2.07 -7.22
C GLU A 50 9.83 0.95 -7.73
N GLY A 51 10.47 0.20 -6.83
CA GLY A 51 11.36 -0.92 -7.17
C GLY A 51 10.72 -2.32 -7.17
N SER A 52 9.51 -2.50 -6.64
CA SER A 52 8.83 -3.83 -6.55
C SER A 52 7.72 -4.03 -7.59
N VAL A 53 7.38 -3.01 -8.39
CA VAL A 53 6.47 -3.16 -9.53
C VAL A 53 7.32 -3.25 -10.80
N GLY A 54 7.95 -4.41 -10.97
CA GLY A 54 8.76 -4.80 -12.13
C GLY A 54 8.53 -6.26 -12.47
#